data_AF-A0A4U0F085-F1
#
_entry.id   AF-A0A4U0F085-F1
#
_cell.length_a   1.000
_cell.length_b   1.000
_cell.length_c   1.000
_cell.angle_alpha   90.00
_cell.angle_beta   90.00
_cell.angle_gamma   90.00
#
_symmetry.space_group_name_H-M   'P 1'
#
loop_
_entity.id
_entity.type
_entity.pdbx_description
1 polymer ?
#
loop_
_entity_poly.entity_id
_entity_poly.type
_entity_poly.pdbx_seq_one_letter_code
_entity_poly.pdbx_strand_id
1 'polypeptide(L)'
;MALFPAKLEDPKNDLNSKNIKIDHFAFNVTRENFNKAQKKYVELNLEFDIQDHHYFESIYTKDPDGHTVELTTIKVSENEFYELD
;
A
#
# COMPACT_ATOMS: atom_id res chain seq x y z
N MET A 1 5.41 -14.87 8.37
CA MET A 1 4.10 -14.56 8.98
C MET A 1 3.37 -13.65 8.00
N ALA A 2 2.15 -14.01 7.59
CA ALA A 2 1.30 -13.14 6.79
C ALA A 2 0.54 -12.19 7.70
N LEU A 3 0.47 -10.90 7.33
CA LEU A 3 -0.31 -9.89 8.07
C LEU A 3 -1.82 -10.18 7.96
N PHE A 4 -2.25 -10.83 6.88
CA PHE A 4 -3.64 -11.22 6.63
C PHE A 4 -3.70 -12.71 6.26
N PRO A 5 -3.68 -13.62 7.24
CA PRO A 5 -3.72 -15.05 6.95
C PRO A 5 -4.99 -15.41 6.21
N ALA A 6 -4.84 -15.94 4.99
CA ALA A 6 -5.94 -16.46 4.21
C ALA A 6 -6.54 -17.68 4.92
N LYS A 7 -7.84 -17.63 5.23
CA LYS A 7 -8.58 -18.79 5.69
C LYS A 7 -8.95 -19.64 4.48
N LEU A 8 -8.06 -20.57 4.13
CA LEU A 8 -8.22 -21.47 2.98
C LEU A 8 -9.44 -22.41 3.12
N GLU A 9 -9.95 -22.55 4.34
CA GLU A 9 -11.11 -23.36 4.70
C GLU A 9 -12.44 -22.60 4.59
N ASP A 10 -12.41 -21.26 4.50
CA ASP A 10 -13.64 -20.48 4.41
C ASP A 10 -14.36 -20.80 3.09
N PRO A 11 -15.69 -21.03 3.15
CA PRO A 11 -16.47 -21.26 1.94
C PRO A 11 -16.27 -20.07 0.98
N LYS A 12 -16.04 -20.37 -0.30
CA LYS A 12 -16.06 -19.35 -1.35
C LYS A 12 -17.38 -18.59 -1.22
N ASN A 13 -17.31 -17.31 -0.85
CA ASN A 13 -18.47 -16.43 -0.74
C ASN A 13 -19.33 -16.66 0.53
N ASP A 14 -18.73 -16.70 1.73
CA ASP A 14 -19.49 -16.65 2.99
C ASP A 14 -20.36 -15.37 3.02
N LEU A 15 -21.68 -15.55 2.99
CA LEU A 15 -22.69 -14.49 3.01
C LEU A 15 -22.70 -13.71 4.34
N ASN A 16 -22.10 -14.26 5.42
CA ASN A 16 -21.89 -13.53 6.66
C ASN A 16 -20.72 -12.54 6.55
N SER A 17 -19.75 -12.83 5.68
CA SER A 17 -18.84 -11.81 5.18
C SER A 17 -19.65 -10.95 4.21
N LYS A 18 -19.82 -9.66 4.50
CA LYS A 18 -20.56 -8.76 3.59
C LYS A 18 -19.80 -8.47 2.28
N ASN A 19 -18.99 -9.41 1.79
CA ASN A 19 -17.93 -9.21 0.80
C ASN A 19 -16.95 -8.09 1.16
N ILE A 20 -16.85 -7.78 2.47
CA ILE A 20 -15.87 -6.82 2.97
C ILE A 20 -14.52 -7.52 2.99
N LYS A 21 -13.68 -7.19 2.01
CA LYS A 21 -12.27 -7.59 1.94
C LYS A 21 -11.40 -6.36 2.09
N ILE A 22 -10.21 -6.54 2.64
CA ILE A 22 -9.18 -5.50 2.61
C ILE A 22 -8.71 -5.40 1.15
N ASP A 23 -8.82 -4.21 0.57
CA ASP A 23 -8.38 -3.94 -0.80
C ASP A 23 -6.86 -3.80 -0.88
N HIS A 24 -6.30 -2.98 0.01
CA HIS A 24 -4.87 -2.76 0.21
C HIS A 24 -4.61 -2.27 1.64
N PHE A 25 -3.34 -2.23 2.01
CA PHE A 25 -2.87 -1.55 3.21
C PHE A 25 -1.68 -0.67 2.87
N ALA A 26 -1.61 0.49 3.52
CA ALA A 26 -0.62 1.51 3.24
C ALA A 26 0.33 1.72 4.43
N PHE A 27 1.62 1.86 4.14
CA PHE A 27 2.61 2.36 5.09
C PHE A 27 2.95 3.82 4.74
N ASN A 28 2.84 4.70 5.72
CA ASN A 28 3.42 6.02 5.62
C ASN A 28 4.95 5.91 5.68
N VAL A 29 5.62 6.50 4.69
CA VAL A 29 7.08 6.55 4.63
C VAL A 29 7.57 7.98 4.41
N THR A 30 8.77 8.26 4.91
CA THR A 30 9.45 9.52 4.59
C THR A 30 9.76 9.61 3.10
N ARG A 31 9.87 10.84 2.58
CA ARG A 31 10.29 11.09 1.19
C ARG A 31 11.60 10.40 0.83
N GLU A 32 12.56 10.36 1.76
CA GLU A 32 13.82 9.65 1.57
C GLU A 32 13.62 8.14 1.38
N ASN A 33 12.79 7.52 2.22
CA ASN A 33 12.52 6.08 2.17
C ASN A 33 11.66 5.70 0.95
N PHE A 34 10.76 6.58 0.52
CA PHE A 34 10.02 6.43 -0.74
C PHE A 34 10.98 6.32 -1.94
N ASN A 35 11.92 7.25 -2.04
CA ASN A 35 12.93 7.26 -3.11
C ASN A 35 13.85 6.02 -3.04
N LYS A 36 14.22 5.58 -1.83
CA LYS A 36 14.99 4.33 -1.64
C LYS A 36 14.20 3.10 -2.09
N ALA A 37 12.92 3.03 -1.76
CA ALA A 37 12.04 1.92 -2.17
C ALA A 37 11.92 1.83 -3.69
N GLN A 38 11.66 2.96 -4.37
CA GLN A 38 11.60 3.00 -5.83
C GLN A 38 12.89 2.46 -6.48
N LYS A 39 14.05 2.96 -6.05
CA LYS A 39 15.35 2.47 -6.55
C LYS A 39 15.51 0.97 -6.29
N LYS A 40 15.15 0.52 -5.09
CA LYS A 40 15.28 -0.89 -4.71
C LYS A 40 14.39 -1.80 -5.54
N TYR A 41 13.17 -1.37 -5.85
CA TYR A 41 12.24 -2.16 -6.67
C TYR A 41 12.76 -2.29 -8.11
N VAL A 42 13.32 -1.21 -8.68
CA VAL A 42 14.00 -1.25 -9.99
C VAL A 42 15.20 -2.20 -9.96
N GLU A 43 16.07 -2.10 -8.96
CA GLU A 43 17.25 -2.98 -8.81
C GLU A 43 16.88 -4.47 -8.72
N LEU A 44 15.76 -4.77 -8.05
CA LEU A 44 15.26 -6.14 -7.89
C LEU A 44 14.38 -6.60 -9.07
N ASN A 45 14.14 -5.74 -10.06
CA ASN A 45 13.23 -6.00 -11.17
C ASN A 45 11.82 -6.44 -10.69
N LEU A 46 11.32 -5.76 -9.66
CA LEU A 46 9.98 -5.97 -9.12
C LEU A 46 8.96 -5.12 -9.88
N GLU A 47 7.74 -5.63 -10.03
CA GLU A 47 6.62 -4.87 -10.58
C GLU A 47 6.05 -3.93 -9.51
N PHE A 48 5.86 -2.67 -9.88
CA PHE A 48 5.21 -1.66 -9.05
C PHE A 48 4.66 -0.53 -9.92
N ASP A 49 3.66 0.16 -9.39
CA ASP A 49 3.05 1.35 -10.02
C ASP A 49 3.22 2.57 -9.12
N ILE A 50 3.51 3.73 -9.71
CA ILE A 50 3.49 5.01 -9.00
C ILE A 50 2.19 5.73 -9.32
N GLN A 51 1.52 6.24 -8.28
CA GLN A 51 0.33 7.05 -8.42
C GLN A 51 0.48 8.38 -7.67
N ASP A 52 -0.08 9.44 -8.28
CA ASP A 52 -0.12 10.78 -7.73
C ASP A 52 -1.54 11.07 -7.22
N HIS A 53 -1.66 11.23 -5.90
CA HIS A 53 -2.91 11.48 -5.19
C HIS A 53 -2.91 12.87 -4.56
N HIS A 54 -2.87 13.93 -5.36
CA HIS A 54 -2.93 15.36 -4.97
C HIS A 54 -1.94 15.78 -3.85
N TYR A 55 -2.21 15.41 -2.59
CA TYR A 55 -1.34 15.61 -1.43
C TYR A 55 -0.34 14.47 -1.20
N PHE A 56 -0.57 13.29 -1.77
CA PHE A 56 0.26 12.11 -1.57
C PHE A 56 0.86 11.60 -2.88
N GLU A 57 2.00 10.94 -2.76
CA GLU A 57 2.61 10.13 -3.82
C GLU A 57 2.79 8.71 -3.28
N SER A 58 2.38 7.73 -4.07
CA SER A 58 2.29 6.34 -3.61
C SER A 58 2.94 5.36 -4.58
N ILE A 59 3.61 4.34 -4.03
CA ILE A 59 4.05 3.15 -4.76
C ILE A 59 3.11 2.01 -4.39
N TYR A 60 2.50 1.37 -5.39
CA TYR A 60 1.70 0.17 -5.24
C TYR A 60 2.47 -1.04 -5.74
N THR A 61 2.49 -2.12 -4.97
CA THR A 61 3.11 -3.38 -5.35
C THR A 61 2.34 -4.56 -4.77
N LYS A 62 2.73 -5.78 -5.15
CA LYS A 62 2.18 -7.04 -4.63
C LYS A 62 3.19 -7.71 -3.71
N ASP A 63 2.72 -8.11 -2.53
CA ASP A 63 3.51 -9.02 -1.70
C ASP A 63 3.52 -10.45 -2.29
N PRO A 64 4.35 -11.37 -1.76
CA PRO A 64 4.41 -12.74 -2.26
C PRO A 64 3.08 -13.52 -2.21
N ASP A 65 2.15 -13.11 -1.36
CA ASP A 65 0.82 -13.71 -1.20
C ASP A 65 -0.22 -13.05 -2.14
N GLY A 66 0.16 -12.00 -2.89
CA GLY A 66 -0.68 -11.30 -3.85
C GLY A 66 -1.50 -10.14 -3.27
N HIS A 67 -1.26 -9.77 -2.01
CA HIS A 67 -1.89 -8.61 -1.39
C HIS A 67 -1.32 -7.31 -1.93
N THR A 68 -2.18 -6.30 -2.10
CA THR A 68 -1.73 -4.95 -2.49
C THR A 68 -1.11 -4.24 -1.30
N VAL A 69 0.14 -3.83 -1.45
CA VAL A 69 0.88 -3.00 -0.49
C VAL A 69 1.10 -1.63 -1.10
N GLU A 70 0.79 -0.59 -0.33
CA GLU A 70 1.05 0.80 -0.70
C GLU A 70 2.15 1.39 0.20
N LEU A 71 3.15 2.05 -0.39
CA LEU A 71 4.08 2.92 0.31
C LEU A 71 3.75 4.36 -0.07
N THR A 72 3.26 5.16 0.87
CA THR A 72 2.77 6.52 0.59
C THR A 72 3.58 7.57 1.33
N THR A 73 3.79 8.72 0.68
CA THR A 73 4.49 9.87 1.25
C THR A 73 3.77 11.18 0.93
N ILE A 74 3.84 12.15 1.85
CA ILE A 74 3.24 13.47 1.65
C ILE A 74 4.09 14.27 0.64
N LYS A 75 3.42 15.00 -0.26
CA LYS A 75 4.04 15.89 -1.27
C LYS A 75 4.12 17.35 -0.83
N VAL A 76 3.22 17.76 0.05
CA VAL A 76 3.15 19.11 0.63
C VAL A 76 3.89 19.19 1.95
N SER A 77 4.01 20.38 2.54
CA SER A 77 4.53 20.46 3.90
C SER A 77 3.56 19.80 4.88
N GLU A 78 4.07 19.11 5.91
CA GLU A 78 3.21 18.46 6.92
C GLU A 78 2.29 19.47 7.61
N ASN A 79 2.79 20.68 7.86
CA ASN A 79 1.99 21.76 8.43
C ASN A 79 0.83 22.16 7.50
N GLU A 80 1.05 22.27 6.18
CA GLU A 80 -0.06 22.55 5.25
C GLU A 80 -1.10 21.42 5.19
N PHE A 81 -0.69 20.17 5.42
CA PHE A 81 -1.60 19.03 5.41
C PHE A 81 -2.43 18.93 6.69
N TYR A 82 -1.80 18.99 7.86
CA TYR A 82 -2.48 18.79 9.14
C TYR A 82 -3.19 20.03 9.69
N GLU A 83 -2.92 21.23 9.18
CA GLU A 83 -3.66 22.45 9.55
C GLU A 83 -4.97 22.63 8.74
N LEU A 84 -5.26 21.74 7.79
CA LEU A 84 -6.51 21.73 7.00
C LEU A 84 -7.63 20.86 7.61
N ASP A 85 -7.33 20.08 8.67
CA ASP A 85 -8.28 19.19 9.37
C ASP A 85 -8.81 19.78 10.69
#